data_AF-K9WR32-F1
#
_entry.id   AF-K9WR32-F1
#
_cell.length_a   1.000
_cell.length_b   1.000
_cell.length_c   1.000
_cell.angle_alpha   90.00
_cell.angle_beta   90.00
_cell.angle_gamma   90.00
#
_symmetry.space_group_name_H-M   'P 1'
#
loop_
_entity.id
_entity.type
_entity.pdbx_description
1 polymer ?
#
loop_
_entity_poly.entity_id
_entity_poly.type
_entity_poly.pdbx_seq_one_letter_code
_entity_poly.pdbx_strand_id
1 'polypeptide(L)'
;MQLIDHVARWLEEAGLSQAAIGQWKFNALAAAYPDDLMIQSVCQQASSLLGATQSLPEVGMTATDVSLQLSESLGRKIKPADINKALVDLGYQIRHEDKRIWELTEEGKEQGLSLLSTSKTNKWSGPQVKWYSSIIPILEAYFSNIGEQSDGSQSLNSQKLESKTRVSSAPKEASDSTVVTEVLKDDSAATTAYKASSKPKTEKESWFISDRLKFLKLKTTADMRMHIEMEAAEAYKEKHGKLPSKQLDKQKQCELYHEVDLEMLDTIIHKVMARYKNKA
;
A
#
# COMPACT_ATOMS: atom_id res chain seq x y z
N MET A 1 -8.65 19.41 -25.35
CA MET A 1 -8.28 20.32 -24.24
C MET A 1 -9.26 20.26 -23.06
N GLN A 2 -10.57 20.42 -23.27
CA GLN A 2 -11.56 20.51 -22.16
C GLN A 2 -11.53 19.36 -21.14
N LEU A 3 -11.25 18.12 -21.56
CA LEU A 3 -11.17 16.97 -20.64
C LEU A 3 -9.96 17.04 -19.69
N ILE A 4 -8.80 17.46 -20.19
CA ILE A 4 -7.57 17.59 -19.39
C ILE A 4 -7.76 18.69 -18.33
N ASP A 5 -8.41 19.80 -18.70
CA ASP A 5 -8.70 20.88 -17.76
C ASP A 5 -9.77 20.51 -16.73
N HIS A 6 -10.75 19.69 -17.12
CA HIS A 6 -11.76 19.19 -16.19
C HIS A 6 -11.15 18.25 -15.13
N VAL A 7 -10.30 17.32 -15.55
CA VAL A 7 -9.60 16.40 -14.64
C VAL A 7 -8.58 17.17 -13.78
N ALA A 8 -7.93 18.21 -14.32
CA ALA A 8 -7.04 19.04 -13.53
C ALA A 8 -7.75 19.78 -12.39
N ARG A 9 -9.00 20.24 -12.59
CA ARG A 9 -9.79 20.79 -11.48
C ARG A 9 -10.09 19.76 -10.41
N TRP A 10 -10.40 18.53 -10.78
CA TRP A 10 -10.58 17.45 -9.79
C TRP A 10 -9.29 17.14 -9.03
N LEU A 11 -8.13 17.22 -9.69
CA LEU A 11 -6.84 17.03 -9.02
C LEU A 11 -6.51 18.18 -8.07
N GLU A 12 -6.89 19.41 -8.43
CA GLU A 12 -6.79 20.59 -7.56
C GLU A 12 -7.71 20.48 -6.34
N GLU A 13 -8.97 20.08 -6.55
CA GLU A 13 -9.93 19.79 -5.48
C GLU A 13 -9.47 18.63 -4.59
N ALA A 14 -8.67 17.69 -5.13
CA ALA A 14 -8.03 16.62 -4.38
C ALA A 14 -6.73 17.05 -3.67
N GLY A 15 -6.38 18.34 -3.72
CA GLY A 15 -5.25 18.91 -2.99
C GLY A 15 -3.88 18.67 -3.62
N LEU A 16 -3.79 18.31 -4.91
CA LEU A 16 -2.50 18.23 -5.59
C LEU A 16 -1.93 19.63 -5.84
N SER A 17 -0.60 19.74 -5.75
CA SER A 17 0.09 20.98 -6.08
C SER A 17 -0.07 21.34 -7.55
N GLN A 18 -0.14 22.64 -7.86
CA GLN A 18 -0.20 23.16 -9.23
C GLN A 18 0.96 22.66 -10.09
N ALA A 19 2.11 22.42 -9.47
CA ALA A 19 3.26 21.74 -10.03
C ALA A 19 2.96 20.33 -10.55
N ALA A 20 2.39 19.48 -9.71
CA ALA A 20 2.06 18.10 -10.04
C ALA A 20 0.95 18.04 -11.10
N ILE A 21 -0.02 18.95 -11.01
CA ILE A 21 -1.08 19.11 -12.02
C ILE A 21 -0.48 19.53 -13.35
N GLY A 22 0.45 20.50 -13.37
CA GLY A 22 1.15 20.93 -14.57
C GLY A 22 1.95 19.79 -15.22
N GLN A 23 2.71 19.04 -14.42
CA GLN A 23 3.47 17.89 -14.91
C GLN A 23 2.56 16.80 -15.49
N TRP A 24 1.43 16.53 -14.81
CA TRP A 24 0.43 15.60 -15.30
C TRP A 24 -0.21 16.08 -16.62
N LYS A 25 -0.54 17.38 -16.74
CA LYS A 25 -1.11 17.95 -17.97
C LYS A 25 -0.17 17.78 -19.16
N PHE A 26 1.14 18.03 -18.98
CA PHE A 26 2.12 17.85 -20.05
C PHE A 26 2.27 16.38 -20.46
N ASN A 27 2.30 15.46 -19.51
CA ASN A 27 2.33 14.03 -19.80
C ASN A 27 1.04 13.55 -20.51
N ALA A 28 -0.12 14.06 -20.10
CA ALA A 28 -1.40 13.75 -20.73
C ALA A 28 -1.51 14.30 -22.16
N LEU A 29 -0.98 15.50 -22.40
CA LEU A 29 -0.90 16.10 -23.74
C LEU A 29 0.05 15.32 -24.66
N ALA A 30 1.24 14.96 -24.18
CA ALA A 30 2.19 14.15 -24.95
C ALA A 30 1.62 12.77 -25.31
N ALA A 31 0.83 12.16 -24.41
CA ALA A 31 0.17 10.88 -24.65
C ALA A 31 -1.03 10.99 -25.62
N ALA A 32 -1.75 12.12 -25.62
CA ALA A 32 -2.88 12.36 -26.52
C ALA A 32 -2.44 12.64 -27.97
N TYR A 33 -1.22 13.12 -28.17
CA TYR A 33 -0.65 13.45 -29.48
C TYR A 33 0.72 12.75 -29.67
N PRO A 34 0.73 11.42 -29.86
CA PRO A 34 1.98 10.66 -29.98
C PRO A 34 2.76 10.96 -31.27
N ASP A 35 2.07 11.36 -32.34
CA ASP A 35 2.66 11.57 -33.66
C ASP A 35 3.15 13.01 -33.90
N ASP A 36 2.80 13.94 -33.00
CA ASP A 36 3.19 15.35 -33.09
C ASP A 36 4.46 15.63 -32.28
N LEU A 37 5.60 15.49 -32.95
CA LEU A 37 6.94 15.69 -32.37
C LEU A 37 7.15 17.11 -31.80
N MET A 38 6.45 18.12 -32.33
CA MET A 38 6.51 19.48 -31.80
C MET A 38 5.83 19.55 -30.43
N ILE A 39 4.64 18.97 -30.30
CA ILE A 39 3.91 18.93 -29.02
C ILE A 39 4.70 18.14 -27.96
N GLN A 40 5.31 17.02 -28.33
CA GLN A 40 6.15 16.25 -27.40
C GLN A 40 7.38 17.04 -26.93
N SER A 41 8.09 17.70 -27.85
CA SER A 41 9.25 18.53 -27.53
C SER A 41 8.89 19.68 -26.59
N VAL A 42 7.79 20.38 -26.87
CA VAL A 42 7.29 21.47 -26.02
C VAL A 42 6.89 20.94 -24.64
N CYS A 43 6.21 19.79 -24.55
CA CYS A 43 5.85 19.17 -23.27
C CYS A 43 7.07 18.74 -22.45
N GLN A 44 8.12 18.22 -23.10
CA GLN A 44 9.38 17.87 -22.43
C GLN A 44 10.13 19.10 -21.92
N GLN A 45 10.21 20.17 -22.72
CA GLN A 45 10.84 21.42 -22.32
C GLN A 45 10.08 22.08 -21.17
N ALA A 46 8.75 22.13 -21.24
CA ALA A 46 7.91 22.66 -20.17
C ALA A 46 8.00 21.83 -18.87
N SER A 47 8.07 20.50 -18.98
CA SER A 47 8.32 19.61 -17.83
C SER A 47 9.68 19.85 -17.20
N SER A 48 10.72 20.05 -18.02
CA SER A 48 12.08 20.34 -17.55
C SER A 48 12.15 21.70 -16.86
N LEU A 49 11.45 22.70 -17.39
CA LEU A 49 11.32 24.03 -16.78
C LEU A 49 10.54 23.97 -15.46
N LEU A 50 9.44 23.22 -15.37
CA LEU A 50 8.73 22.99 -14.10
C LEU A 50 9.64 22.32 -13.07
N GLY A 51 10.42 21.31 -13.48
CA GLY A 51 11.37 20.63 -12.61
C GLY A 51 12.57 21.50 -12.19
N ALA A 52 12.96 22.50 -12.99
CA ALA A 52 14.09 23.39 -12.72
C ALA A 52 13.72 24.68 -11.98
N THR A 53 12.48 25.18 -12.14
CA THR A 53 11.99 26.43 -11.52
C THR A 53 11.34 26.20 -10.15
N GLN A 54 10.97 24.97 -9.85
CA GLN A 54 10.66 24.59 -8.48
C GLN A 54 11.98 24.24 -7.81
N SER A 55 12.32 24.98 -6.74
CA SER A 55 13.24 24.47 -5.73
C SER A 55 12.86 23.01 -5.50
N LEU A 56 13.78 22.08 -5.77
CA LEU A 56 13.61 20.68 -5.40
C LEU A 56 12.92 20.68 -4.05
N PRO A 57 11.67 20.18 -3.93
CA PRO A 57 11.02 20.15 -2.64
C PRO A 57 11.99 19.41 -1.75
N GLU A 58 12.46 20.10 -0.71
CA GLU A 58 13.33 19.54 0.32
C GLU A 58 12.84 18.12 0.55
N VAL A 59 13.67 17.12 0.23
CA VAL A 59 13.19 15.75 -0.06
C VAL A 59 12.32 15.30 1.09
N GLY A 60 11.00 15.41 0.89
CA GLY A 60 10.09 15.30 2.01
C GLY A 60 10.22 13.91 2.62
N MET A 61 10.38 13.88 3.93
CA MET A 61 10.62 12.70 4.72
C MET A 61 9.31 11.95 4.92
N THR A 62 9.37 10.62 4.85
CA THR A 62 8.20 9.81 5.21
C THR A 62 8.05 9.77 6.73
N ALA A 63 6.87 9.39 7.23
CA ALA A 63 6.68 9.17 8.67
C ALA A 63 7.70 8.17 9.25
N THR A 64 8.22 7.24 8.44
CA THR A 64 9.30 6.32 8.83
C THR A 64 10.62 7.06 9.04
N ASP A 65 10.98 7.94 8.12
CA ASP A 65 12.23 8.70 8.20
C ASP A 65 12.21 9.68 9.38
N VAL A 66 11.07 10.37 9.57
CA VAL A 66 10.82 11.23 10.74
C VAL A 66 10.91 10.41 12.04
N SER A 67 10.42 9.16 12.04
CA SER A 67 10.51 8.28 13.22
C SER A 67 11.93 7.91 13.60
N LEU A 68 12.80 7.71 12.61
CA LEU A 68 14.20 7.39 12.86
C LEU A 68 14.91 8.60 13.48
N GLN A 69 14.74 9.78 12.88
CA GLN A 69 15.36 11.00 13.39
C GLN A 69 14.88 11.38 14.78
N LEU A 70 13.56 11.36 15.02
CA LEU A 70 13.02 11.66 16.36
C LEU A 70 13.46 10.62 17.40
N SER A 71 13.61 9.35 17.00
CA SER A 71 14.10 8.32 17.92
C SER A 71 15.56 8.55 18.31
N GLU A 72 16.36 9.08 17.40
CA GLU A 72 17.75 9.45 17.63
C GLU A 72 17.86 10.70 18.52
N SER A 73 17.11 11.76 18.20
CA SER A 73 17.10 13.02 18.98
C SER A 73 16.63 12.82 20.43
N LEU A 74 15.53 12.07 20.63
CA LEU A 74 14.90 11.90 21.95
C LEU A 74 15.44 10.68 22.72
N GLY A 75 16.37 9.92 22.13
CA GLY A 75 16.96 8.72 22.75
C GLY A 75 15.94 7.61 23.07
N ARG A 76 14.74 7.64 22.47
CA ARG A 76 13.64 6.71 22.72
C ARG A 76 13.02 6.23 21.43
N LYS A 77 12.57 4.97 21.40
CA LYS A 77 11.99 4.40 20.17
C LYS A 77 10.58 4.93 19.91
N ILE A 78 10.43 5.75 18.87
CA ILE A 78 9.15 6.29 18.39
C ILE A 78 8.73 5.49 17.16
N LYS A 79 7.48 4.99 17.12
CA LYS A 79 6.99 4.27 15.94
C LYS A 79 6.41 5.27 14.93
N PRO A 80 6.43 4.95 13.62
CA PRO A 80 5.77 5.78 12.59
C PRO A 80 4.27 6.00 12.87
N ALA A 81 3.61 5.02 13.51
CA ALA A 81 2.22 5.15 13.92
C ALA A 81 1.99 6.24 14.98
N ASP A 82 2.95 6.42 15.90
CA ASP A 82 2.87 7.43 16.96
C ASP A 82 3.04 8.84 16.38
N ILE A 83 3.89 8.98 15.36
CA ILE A 83 4.03 10.24 14.59
C ILE A 83 2.74 10.57 13.86
N ASN A 84 2.14 9.58 13.19
CA ASN A 84 0.86 9.82 12.54
C ASN A 84 -0.21 10.23 13.54
N LYS A 85 -0.23 9.63 14.74
CA LYS A 85 -1.14 10.07 15.80
C LYS A 85 -0.84 11.52 16.24
N ALA A 86 0.42 11.83 16.52
CA ALA A 86 0.84 13.18 16.92
C ALA A 86 0.46 14.25 15.89
N LEU A 87 0.65 13.97 14.60
CA LEU A 87 0.30 14.89 13.52
C LEU A 87 -1.22 15.08 13.36
N VAL A 88 -2.03 14.06 13.71
CA VAL A 88 -3.48 14.21 13.79
C VAL A 88 -3.86 15.06 15.00
N ASP A 89 -3.26 14.78 16.17
CA ASP A 89 -3.51 15.50 17.42
C ASP A 89 -3.12 16.99 17.31
N LEU A 90 -2.05 17.28 16.57
CA LEU A 90 -1.58 18.63 16.26
C LEU A 90 -2.35 19.33 15.12
N GLY A 91 -3.28 18.64 14.45
CA GLY A 91 -4.09 19.22 13.39
C GLY A 91 -3.41 19.34 12.02
N TYR A 92 -2.22 18.77 11.82
CA TYR A 92 -1.50 18.81 10.53
C TYR A 92 -2.00 17.79 9.51
N GLN A 93 -2.69 16.73 9.95
CA GLN A 93 -3.24 15.73 9.03
C GLN A 93 -4.59 15.17 9.46
N ILE A 94 -5.37 14.75 8.46
CA ILE A 94 -6.66 14.08 8.63
C ILE A 94 -6.54 12.66 8.09
N ARG A 95 -7.10 11.72 8.86
CA ARG A 95 -7.22 10.32 8.43
C ARG A 95 -8.63 10.07 7.92
N HIS A 96 -8.74 9.70 6.65
CA HIS A 96 -10.00 9.18 6.09
C HIS A 96 -10.08 7.68 6.32
N GLU A 97 -10.90 7.24 7.27
CA GLU A 97 -11.06 5.81 7.62
C GLU A 97 -11.55 4.99 6.42
N ASP A 98 -12.43 5.57 5.60
CA ASP A 98 -13.06 4.92 4.44
C ASP A 98 -12.07 4.61 3.32
N LYS A 99 -11.04 5.46 3.15
CA LYS A 99 -10.12 5.38 2.01
C LYS A 99 -8.71 4.92 2.40
N ARG A 100 -8.42 4.77 3.70
CA ARG A 100 -7.06 4.53 4.23
C ARG A 100 -6.02 5.50 3.66
N ILE A 101 -6.45 6.74 3.45
CA ILE A 101 -5.64 7.83 2.90
C ILE A 101 -5.42 8.87 4.00
N TRP A 102 -4.22 9.44 4.00
CA TRP A 102 -3.85 10.59 4.81
C TRP A 102 -3.93 11.84 3.95
N GLU A 103 -4.58 12.87 4.47
CA GLU A 103 -4.72 14.16 3.81
C GLU A 103 -4.09 15.24 4.71
N LEU A 104 -3.43 16.22 4.08
CA LEU A 104 -2.85 17.36 4.78
C LEU A 104 -3.91 18.44 5.00
N THR A 105 -3.94 19.02 6.19
CA THR A 105 -4.71 20.24 6.46
C THR A 105 -4.02 21.46 5.87
N GLU A 106 -4.65 22.64 5.92
CA GLU A 106 -4.01 23.89 5.46
C GLU A 106 -2.70 24.17 6.22
N GLU A 107 -2.69 23.97 7.54
CA GLU A 107 -1.47 24.06 8.36
C GLU A 107 -0.46 22.95 8.01
N GLY A 108 -0.96 21.76 7.68
CA GLY A 108 -0.14 20.63 7.23
C GLY A 108 0.58 20.88 5.90
N LYS A 109 -0.03 21.64 4.98
CA LYS A 109 0.56 22.00 3.69
C LYS A 109 1.74 22.95 3.82
N GLU A 110 1.83 23.71 4.90
CA GLU A 110 2.99 24.55 5.18
C GLU A 110 4.21 23.73 5.62
N GLN A 111 3.96 22.60 6.31
CA GLN A 111 4.99 21.75 6.92
C GLN A 111 5.23 20.43 6.16
N GLY A 112 4.50 20.20 5.07
CA GLY A 112 4.56 18.96 4.31
C GLY A 112 3.95 19.09 2.93
N LEU A 113 4.07 18.00 2.17
CA LEU A 113 3.54 17.90 0.82
C LEU A 113 2.89 16.53 0.59
N SER A 114 1.80 16.51 -0.18
CA SER A 114 1.18 15.28 -0.64
C SER A 114 1.65 14.99 -2.06
N LEU A 115 2.41 13.91 -2.23
CA LEU A 115 2.86 13.44 -3.55
C LEU A 115 2.05 12.25 -4.01
N LEU A 116 1.76 12.18 -5.32
CA LEU A 116 1.23 10.96 -5.91
C LEU A 116 2.34 9.90 -5.93
N SER A 117 2.26 8.95 -5.02
CA SER A 117 3.17 7.81 -5.01
C SER A 117 2.59 6.69 -5.85
N THR A 118 3.41 6.16 -6.75
CA THR A 118 3.07 5.00 -7.58
C THR A 118 4.00 3.86 -7.23
N SER A 119 3.44 2.77 -6.69
CA SER A 119 4.19 1.56 -6.43
C SER A 119 4.42 0.81 -7.74
N LYS A 120 5.69 0.73 -8.18
CA LYS A 120 6.09 -0.13 -9.30
C LYS A 120 5.74 -1.61 -9.07
N THR A 121 5.66 -2.02 -7.80
CA THR A 121 5.50 -3.43 -7.39
C THR A 121 4.04 -3.86 -7.26
N ASN A 122 3.15 -2.99 -6.77
CA ASN A 122 1.78 -3.36 -6.42
C ASN A 122 0.68 -2.64 -7.22
N LYS A 123 1.02 -1.88 -8.27
CA LYS A 123 0.09 -1.02 -9.04
C LYS A 123 -0.75 -0.05 -8.19
N TRP A 124 -0.43 0.07 -6.90
CA TRP A 124 -1.08 1.02 -6.00
C TRP A 124 -0.58 2.41 -6.32
N SER A 125 -1.51 3.31 -6.59
CA SER A 125 -1.26 4.74 -6.71
C SER A 125 -2.10 5.47 -5.68
N GLY A 126 -1.48 6.31 -4.87
CA GLY A 126 -2.19 7.04 -3.84
C GLY A 126 -1.41 8.27 -3.38
N PRO A 127 -2.11 9.24 -2.77
CA PRO A 127 -1.46 10.34 -2.09
C PRO A 127 -0.59 9.80 -0.96
N GLN A 128 0.69 10.13 -1.00
CA GLN A 128 1.66 9.86 0.03
C GLN A 128 2.09 11.19 0.62
N VAL A 129 1.75 11.38 1.89
CA VAL A 129 2.18 12.55 2.66
C VAL A 129 3.67 12.41 2.98
N LYS A 130 4.38 13.50 2.77
CA LYS A 130 5.78 13.70 3.12
C LYS A 130 5.93 14.99 3.91
N TRP A 131 6.88 15.02 4.82
CA TRP A 131 7.06 16.12 5.76
C TRP A 131 8.41 16.80 5.56
N TYR A 132 8.45 18.12 5.73
CA TYR A 132 9.69 18.88 5.72
C TYR A 132 10.46 18.70 7.03
N SER A 133 11.73 19.09 7.05
CA SER A 133 12.57 19.04 8.25
C SER A 133 12.05 19.92 9.39
N SER A 134 11.28 20.96 9.05
CA SER A 134 10.63 21.89 9.97
C SER A 134 9.62 21.23 10.92
N ILE A 135 9.09 20.05 10.61
CA ILE A 135 8.14 19.35 11.52
C ILE A 135 8.84 18.73 12.73
N ILE A 136 10.15 18.46 12.64
CA ILE A 136 10.93 17.79 13.69
C ILE A 136 10.86 18.54 15.02
N PRO A 137 11.22 19.84 15.12
CA PRO A 137 11.19 20.56 16.40
C PRO A 137 9.78 20.62 17.01
N ILE A 138 8.74 20.66 16.18
CA ILE A 138 7.34 20.66 16.62
C ILE A 138 6.99 19.31 17.27
N LEU A 139 7.37 18.21 16.61
CA LEU A 139 7.17 16.87 17.13
C LEU A 139 8.04 16.58 18.36
N GLU A 140 9.27 17.08 18.41
CA GLU A 140 10.13 16.98 19.61
C GLU A 140 9.48 17.65 20.82
N ALA A 141 8.93 18.85 20.66
CA ALA A 141 8.20 19.55 21.71
C ALA A 141 6.96 18.76 22.16
N TYR A 142 6.17 18.25 21.20
CA TYR A 142 4.98 17.42 21.49
C TYR A 142 5.35 16.18 22.31
N PHE A 143 6.38 15.45 21.86
CA PHE A 143 6.81 14.20 22.46
C PHE A 143 7.51 14.40 23.82
N SER A 144 8.17 15.53 24.02
CA SER A 144 8.76 15.90 25.32
C SER A 144 7.66 16.21 26.35
N ASN A 145 6.64 16.98 25.96
CA ASN A 145 5.52 17.34 26.85
C ASN A 145 4.67 16.12 27.27
N ILE A 146 4.54 15.11 26.41
CA ILE A 146 3.83 13.86 26.75
C ILE A 146 4.62 12.99 27.74
N GLY A 147 5.95 13.05 27.70
CA GLY A 147 6.80 12.30 28.62
C GLY A 147 6.61 12.70 30.08
N GLU A 148 6.48 14.01 30.33
CA GLU A 148 6.32 14.57 31.67
C GLU A 148 4.98 14.24 32.35
N GLN A 149 3.96 13.88 31.57
CA GLN A 149 2.64 13.50 32.12
C GLN A 149 2.52 12.00 32.45
N SER A 150 3.52 11.18 32.11
CA SER A 150 3.41 9.70 32.19
C SER A 150 3.95 9.05 33.47
N ASP A 151 4.56 9.81 34.39
CA ASP A 151 5.04 9.29 35.69
C ASP A 151 4.00 9.38 36.82
N GLY A 152 2.75 9.73 36.51
CA GLY A 152 1.67 9.88 37.49
C GLY A 152 0.40 9.11 37.12
N SER A 153 0.37 7.82 37.45
CA SER A 153 -0.83 7.01 37.70
C SER A 153 -1.72 6.60 36.51
N GLN A 154 -1.65 5.29 36.23
CA GLN A 154 -2.74 4.33 36.07
C GLN A 154 -4.11 4.79 35.52
N SER A 155 -4.54 4.08 34.47
CA SER A 155 -5.86 3.47 34.28
C SER A 155 -7.08 4.36 34.54
N LEU A 156 -7.80 4.73 33.48
CA LEU A 156 -9.26 4.65 33.48
C LEU A 156 -9.85 4.56 32.07
N ASN A 157 -10.87 3.71 32.04
CA ASN A 157 -11.70 3.29 30.93
C ASN A 157 -12.29 4.43 30.09
N SER A 158 -12.53 4.06 28.83
CA SER A 158 -13.71 4.36 28.02
C SER A 158 -14.80 5.20 28.68
N GLN A 159 -15.05 6.39 28.16
CA GLN A 159 -16.41 6.91 28.10
C GLN A 159 -16.63 7.75 26.84
N LYS A 160 -17.16 7.03 25.84
CA LYS A 160 -17.97 7.49 24.73
C LYS A 160 -19.05 8.45 25.26
N LEU A 161 -18.93 9.74 24.94
CA LEU A 161 -19.95 10.75 25.22
C LEU A 161 -20.62 11.13 23.89
N GLU A 162 -21.63 10.35 23.51
CA GLU A 162 -22.62 10.74 22.51
C GLU A 162 -23.60 11.72 23.17
N SER A 163 -23.60 12.96 22.71
CA SER A 163 -24.63 13.95 22.98
C SER A 163 -25.81 13.74 22.03
N LYS A 164 -26.95 13.23 22.54
CA LYS A 164 -28.23 13.34 21.84
C LYS A 164 -29.33 13.79 22.79
N THR A 165 -29.79 15.00 22.50
CA THR A 165 -30.82 15.78 23.19
C THR A 165 -32.16 15.05 23.26
N ARG A 166 -32.75 15.10 24.46
CA ARG A 166 -34.07 14.60 24.84
C ARG A 166 -35.11 15.72 24.67
N VAL A 167 -36.21 15.47 23.97
CA VAL A 167 -37.48 16.16 24.20
C VAL A 167 -38.54 15.10 24.46
N SER A 168 -39.24 15.29 25.57
CA SER A 168 -40.30 14.46 26.13
C SER A 168 -41.66 14.89 25.59
N SER A 169 -42.55 13.94 25.27
CA SER A 169 -43.89 13.83 25.87
C SER A 169 -44.65 12.62 25.33
N ALA A 170 -45.26 11.86 26.25
CA ALA A 170 -46.08 10.65 26.07
C ALA A 170 -47.59 11.01 26.03
N PRO A 171 -48.60 10.12 26.25
CA PRO A 171 -48.69 8.64 26.20
C PRO A 171 -49.99 8.10 25.52
N LYS A 172 -50.21 6.76 25.61
CA LYS A 172 -51.44 5.91 25.42
C LYS A 172 -51.31 4.96 24.21
N GLU A 173 -51.68 3.67 24.23
CA GLU A 173 -52.40 2.74 25.12
C GLU A 173 -51.99 1.32 24.62
N ALA A 174 -51.57 0.40 25.50
CA ALA A 174 -52.34 -0.76 26.01
C ALA A 174 -52.52 -1.98 25.06
N SER A 175 -52.29 -3.16 25.65
CA SER A 175 -52.61 -4.56 25.27
C SER A 175 -51.57 -5.35 24.45
N ASP A 176 -51.42 -6.67 24.61
CA ASP A 176 -51.46 -7.64 25.73
C ASP A 176 -50.87 -8.93 25.14
N SER A 177 -50.43 -9.85 26.00
CA SER A 177 -50.24 -11.30 25.77
C SER A 177 -48.89 -11.85 25.26
N THR A 178 -48.06 -12.25 26.24
CA THR A 178 -47.69 -13.64 26.60
C THR A 178 -47.48 -14.70 25.50
N VAL A 179 -46.30 -15.37 25.50
CA VAL A 179 -46.07 -16.82 25.79
C VAL A 179 -44.57 -17.20 25.62
N VAL A 180 -43.95 -17.58 26.74
CA VAL A 180 -43.06 -18.75 27.07
C VAL A 180 -42.37 -19.48 25.87
N THR A 181 -41.07 -19.80 25.83
CA THR A 181 -40.32 -20.82 26.62
C THR A 181 -38.83 -20.80 26.18
N GLU A 182 -37.85 -20.58 27.08
CA GLU A 182 -36.78 -21.52 27.55
C GLU A 182 -36.29 -22.57 26.51
N VAL A 183 -34.98 -22.87 26.31
CA VAL A 183 -34.03 -23.51 27.26
C VAL A 183 -32.58 -23.47 26.69
N LEU A 184 -31.65 -22.92 27.51
CA LEU A 184 -30.30 -23.37 27.98
C LEU A 184 -29.26 -24.01 27.00
N LYS A 185 -28.03 -23.44 26.88
CA LYS A 185 -26.74 -23.76 27.58
C LYS A 185 -25.87 -24.79 26.83
N ASP A 186 -24.54 -24.83 26.87
CA ASP A 186 -23.46 -24.13 27.60
C ASP A 186 -22.14 -24.33 26.82
N ASP A 187 -21.22 -23.38 27.01
CA ASP A 187 -19.75 -23.48 27.16
C ASP A 187 -18.90 -24.54 26.41
N SER A 188 -17.79 -24.10 25.81
CA SER A 188 -16.49 -24.06 26.53
C SER A 188 -15.24 -24.06 25.61
N ALA A 189 -14.28 -23.25 26.05
CA ALA A 189 -12.82 -23.38 25.94
C ALA A 189 -12.09 -23.08 24.62
N ALA A 190 -11.32 -21.98 24.70
CA ALA A 190 -10.12 -21.70 23.93
C ALA A 190 -9.01 -22.74 24.17
N THR A 191 -8.21 -23.07 23.16
CA THR A 191 -6.82 -23.50 23.36
C THR A 191 -5.93 -23.16 22.15
N THR A 192 -4.91 -22.37 22.42
CA THR A 192 -3.71 -22.11 21.62
C THR A 192 -2.81 -23.35 21.63
N ALA A 193 -2.39 -23.91 20.49
CA ALA A 193 -1.17 -24.73 20.41
C ALA A 193 -0.71 -25.06 18.97
N TYR A 194 0.51 -24.59 18.67
CA TYR A 194 1.62 -25.29 18.02
C TYR A 194 1.50 -26.00 16.66
N LYS A 195 2.35 -25.51 15.75
CA LYS A 195 3.12 -26.26 14.73
C LYS A 195 3.25 -27.76 15.04
N ALA A 196 2.74 -28.58 14.13
CA ALA A 196 3.28 -29.90 13.86
C ALA A 196 3.25 -30.17 12.35
N SER A 197 4.43 -30.51 11.85
CA SER A 197 4.70 -31.04 10.51
C SER A 197 3.86 -32.27 10.19
N SER A 198 3.24 -32.29 9.01
CA SER A 198 2.65 -33.51 8.43
C SER A 198 2.98 -33.63 6.94
N LYS A 199 3.83 -34.63 6.63
CA LYS A 199 3.87 -35.58 5.50
C LYS A 199 3.69 -35.08 4.03
N PRO A 200 4.30 -35.77 3.04
CA PRO A 200 4.46 -35.26 1.68
C PRO A 200 3.10 -35.12 1.01
N LYS A 201 2.82 -33.92 0.49
CA LYS A 201 1.64 -33.65 -0.32
C LYS A 201 1.64 -34.60 -1.51
N THR A 202 0.55 -35.35 -1.64
CA THR A 202 0.03 -35.91 -2.89
C THR A 202 0.48 -35.09 -4.09
N GLU A 203 1.09 -35.76 -5.07
CA GLU A 203 1.56 -35.17 -6.32
C GLU A 203 0.47 -34.27 -6.87
N LYS A 204 0.77 -32.96 -6.94
CA LYS A 204 -0.17 -32.01 -7.50
C LYS A 204 -0.26 -32.33 -8.99
N GLU A 205 -1.47 -32.54 -9.50
CA GLU A 205 -1.70 -32.73 -10.95
C GLU A 205 -1.29 -31.51 -11.78
N SER A 206 -1.07 -30.36 -11.13
CA SER A 206 -0.70 -29.12 -11.77
C SER A 206 0.24 -28.28 -10.90
N TRP A 207 1.23 -27.67 -11.52
CA TRP A 207 2.32 -26.97 -10.88
C TRP A 207 2.47 -25.55 -11.41
N PHE A 208 2.63 -24.61 -10.48
CA PHE A 208 3.15 -23.28 -10.77
C PHE A 208 4.68 -23.30 -10.70
N ILE A 209 5.35 -22.48 -11.51
CA ILE A 209 6.81 -22.28 -11.43
C ILE A 209 7.26 -21.93 -10.00
N SER A 210 6.51 -21.06 -9.32
CA SER A 210 6.81 -20.64 -7.96
C SER A 210 6.78 -21.79 -6.95
N ASP A 211 5.89 -22.76 -7.16
CA ASP A 211 5.77 -23.96 -6.31
C ASP A 211 6.81 -25.01 -6.68
N ARG A 212 7.12 -25.17 -7.98
CA ARG A 212 8.19 -26.07 -8.43
C ARG A 212 9.57 -25.62 -7.94
N LEU A 213 9.84 -24.31 -7.97
CA LEU A 213 11.08 -23.73 -7.43
C LEU A 213 11.23 -23.98 -5.91
N LYS A 214 10.14 -23.87 -5.14
CA LYS A 214 10.14 -24.21 -3.71
C LYS A 214 10.38 -25.71 -3.50
N PHE A 215 9.78 -26.55 -4.33
CA PHE A 215 9.95 -28.00 -4.28
C PHE A 215 11.40 -28.41 -4.55
N LEU A 216 12.04 -27.79 -5.55
CA LEU A 216 13.46 -27.97 -5.87
C LEU A 216 14.41 -27.29 -4.87
N LYS A 217 13.89 -26.54 -3.88
CA LYS A 217 14.66 -25.79 -2.87
C LYS A 217 15.65 -24.80 -3.49
N LEU A 218 15.32 -24.23 -4.66
CA LEU A 218 16.17 -23.27 -5.36
C LEU A 218 15.82 -21.84 -4.94
N LYS A 219 16.84 -21.06 -4.53
CA LYS A 219 16.70 -19.62 -4.31
C LYS A 219 16.74 -18.90 -5.65
N THR A 220 15.72 -18.08 -5.93
CA THR A 220 15.58 -17.36 -7.20
C THR A 220 15.36 -15.87 -6.95
N THR A 221 15.92 -15.03 -7.81
CA THR A 221 15.63 -13.59 -7.87
C THR A 221 14.42 -13.33 -8.77
N ALA A 222 13.89 -12.10 -8.75
CA ALA A 222 12.77 -11.71 -9.62
C ALA A 222 13.14 -11.83 -11.11
N ASP A 223 14.35 -11.44 -11.48
CA ASP A 223 14.88 -11.49 -12.84
C ASP A 223 15.04 -12.93 -13.36
N MET A 224 15.63 -13.82 -12.53
CA MET A 224 15.71 -15.25 -12.85
C MET A 224 14.33 -15.87 -13.05
N ARG A 225 13.36 -15.51 -12.20
CA ARG A 225 11.99 -16.01 -12.31
C ARG A 225 11.34 -15.58 -13.61
N MET A 226 11.52 -14.32 -14.02
CA MET A 226 10.99 -13.81 -15.28
C MET A 226 11.53 -14.59 -16.48
N HIS A 227 12.83 -14.88 -16.52
CA HIS A 227 13.41 -15.70 -17.60
C HIS A 227 12.96 -17.16 -17.58
N ILE A 228 12.78 -17.74 -16.39
CA ILE A 228 12.20 -19.09 -16.27
C ILE A 228 10.77 -19.11 -16.82
N GLU A 229 9.93 -18.14 -16.44
CA GLU A 229 8.54 -18.02 -16.92
C GLU A 229 8.51 -17.87 -18.45
N MET A 230 9.32 -16.98 -19.01
CA MET A 230 9.39 -16.77 -20.46
C MET A 230 9.83 -18.04 -21.23
N GLU A 231 10.93 -18.68 -20.84
CA GLU A 231 11.43 -19.86 -21.54
C GLU A 231 10.54 -21.08 -21.35
N ALA A 232 9.91 -21.22 -20.18
CA ALA A 232 8.95 -22.29 -19.93
C ALA A 232 7.69 -22.13 -20.78
N ALA A 233 7.19 -20.90 -20.96
CA ALA A 233 6.06 -20.64 -21.86
C ALA A 233 6.41 -20.97 -23.33
N GLU A 234 7.60 -20.60 -23.79
CA GLU A 234 8.08 -20.90 -25.15
C GLU A 234 8.23 -22.40 -25.39
N ALA A 235 8.91 -23.11 -24.50
CA ALA A 235 9.10 -24.56 -24.62
C ALA A 235 7.77 -25.33 -24.52
N TYR A 236 6.85 -24.87 -23.68
CA TYR A 236 5.51 -25.43 -23.61
C TYR A 236 4.74 -25.24 -24.92
N LYS A 237 4.83 -24.04 -25.52
CA LYS A 237 4.26 -23.74 -26.82
C LYS A 237 4.87 -24.57 -27.94
N GLU A 238 6.17 -24.84 -27.89
CA GLU A 238 6.85 -25.70 -28.86
C GLU A 238 6.37 -27.15 -28.76
N LYS A 239 6.22 -27.68 -27.54
CA LYS A 239 5.78 -29.06 -27.31
C LYS A 239 4.29 -29.30 -27.61
N HIS A 240 3.42 -28.36 -27.24
CA HIS A 240 1.96 -28.54 -27.28
C HIS A 240 1.23 -27.67 -28.31
N GLY A 241 1.94 -26.79 -29.02
CA GLY A 241 1.36 -25.86 -30.00
C GLY A 241 0.54 -24.72 -29.40
N LYS A 242 0.43 -24.64 -28.07
CA LYS A 242 -0.39 -23.66 -27.33
C LYS A 242 0.34 -23.14 -26.09
N LEU A 243 -0.02 -21.95 -25.63
CA LEU A 243 0.50 -21.40 -24.38
C LEU A 243 -0.05 -22.15 -23.16
N PRO A 244 0.69 -22.18 -22.03
CA PRO A 244 0.21 -22.79 -20.79
C PRO A 244 -1.04 -22.06 -20.26
N SER A 245 -1.92 -22.82 -19.61
CA SER A 245 -3.14 -22.27 -19.01
C SER A 245 -2.79 -21.28 -17.91
N LYS A 246 -3.50 -20.15 -17.84
CA LYS A 246 -3.31 -19.15 -16.79
C LYS A 246 -4.33 -19.36 -15.67
N GLN A 247 -3.85 -19.43 -14.44
CA GLN A 247 -4.70 -19.49 -13.25
C GLN A 247 -4.35 -18.35 -12.30
N LEU A 248 -5.36 -17.84 -11.61
CA LEU A 248 -5.20 -16.80 -10.61
C LEU A 248 -4.69 -17.41 -9.30
N ASP A 249 -3.45 -17.07 -8.92
CA ASP A 249 -2.87 -17.37 -7.61
C ASP A 249 -2.65 -16.05 -6.88
N LYS A 250 -3.33 -15.85 -5.74
CA LYS A 250 -3.23 -14.65 -4.89
C LYS A 250 -3.31 -13.33 -5.68
N GLN A 251 -4.34 -13.18 -6.52
CA GLN A 251 -4.57 -12.01 -7.37
C GLN A 251 -3.56 -11.81 -8.52
N LYS A 252 -2.57 -12.69 -8.69
CA LYS A 252 -1.64 -12.68 -9.82
C LYS A 252 -2.00 -13.80 -10.81
N GLN A 253 -1.97 -13.51 -12.11
CA GLN A 253 -2.07 -14.54 -13.14
C GLN A 253 -0.73 -15.30 -13.21
N CYS A 254 -0.77 -16.61 -12.98
CA CYS A 254 0.37 -17.50 -13.03
C CYS A 254 0.12 -18.61 -14.07
N GLU A 255 1.18 -19.04 -14.74
CA GLU A 255 1.12 -20.12 -15.72
C GLU A 255 1.15 -21.48 -15.03
N LEU A 256 0.27 -22.38 -15.49
CA LEU A 256 0.04 -23.70 -14.93
C LEU A 256 0.62 -24.76 -15.85
N TYR A 257 1.45 -25.64 -15.29
CA TYR A 257 2.07 -26.75 -15.99
C TYR A 257 1.56 -28.07 -15.44
N HIS A 258 1.25 -29.03 -16.32
CA HIS A 258 0.83 -30.36 -15.91
C HIS A 258 2.04 -31.24 -15.55
N GLU A 259 1.79 -32.32 -14.81
CA GLU A 259 2.82 -33.24 -14.35
C GLU A 259 3.69 -33.80 -15.50
N VAL A 260 3.08 -34.09 -16.64
CA VAL A 260 3.74 -34.61 -17.86
C VAL A 260 4.78 -33.64 -18.44
N ASP A 261 4.76 -32.39 -18.00
CA ASP A 261 5.64 -31.31 -18.46
C ASP A 261 6.67 -30.88 -17.41
N LEU A 262 6.74 -31.57 -16.26
CA LEU A 262 7.67 -31.21 -15.19
C LEU A 262 9.14 -31.41 -15.57
N GLU A 263 9.46 -32.44 -16.34
CA GLU A 263 10.85 -32.67 -16.78
C GLU A 263 11.36 -31.53 -17.68
N MET A 264 10.48 -31.05 -18.57
CA MET A 264 10.75 -29.87 -19.40
C MET A 264 10.92 -28.63 -18.52
N LEU A 265 10.02 -28.42 -17.57
CA LEU A 265 10.08 -27.29 -16.64
C LEU A 265 11.36 -27.29 -15.80
N ASP A 266 11.74 -28.44 -15.27
CA ASP A 266 12.96 -28.61 -14.47
C ASP A 266 14.21 -28.37 -15.31
N THR A 267 14.24 -28.86 -16.55
CA THR A 267 15.35 -28.62 -17.48
C THR A 267 15.57 -27.13 -17.72
N ILE A 268 14.48 -26.38 -17.92
CA ILE A 268 14.52 -24.93 -18.14
C ILE A 268 14.97 -24.20 -16.88
N ILE A 269 14.43 -24.56 -15.71
CA ILE A 269 14.85 -23.99 -14.43
C ILE A 269 16.36 -24.16 -14.26
N HIS A 270 16.90 -25.36 -14.45
CA HIS A 270 18.34 -25.62 -14.30
C HIS A 270 19.17 -24.85 -15.34
N LYS A 271 18.72 -24.79 -16.60
CA LYS A 271 19.38 -24.05 -17.68
C LYS A 271 19.47 -22.55 -17.40
N VAL A 272 18.40 -21.94 -16.90
CA VAL A 272 18.39 -20.51 -16.52
C VAL A 272 19.30 -20.31 -15.30
N MET A 273 19.17 -21.14 -14.27
CA MET A 273 20.00 -21.04 -13.07
C MET A 273 21.51 -21.15 -13.37
N ALA A 274 21.91 -22.04 -14.28
CA ALA A 274 23.30 -22.18 -14.71
C ALA A 274 23.82 -20.91 -15.41
N ARG A 275 23.01 -20.28 -16.28
CA ARG A 275 23.39 -19.03 -16.96
C ARG A 275 23.67 -17.89 -16.01
N TYR A 276 22.90 -17.79 -14.92
CA TYR A 276 23.12 -16.74 -13.92
C TYR A 276 24.30 -17.03 -13.00
N LYS A 277 24.58 -18.30 -12.69
CA LYS A 277 25.79 -18.66 -11.95
C LYS A 277 27.06 -18.29 -12.71
N ASN A 278 27.05 -18.37 -14.04
CA ASN A 278 28.21 -18.05 -14.88
C ASN A 278 28.38 -16.53 -15.14
N LYS A 279 27.42 -15.70 -14.73
CA LYS A 279 27.47 -14.24 -14.89
C LYS A 279 27.84 -13.50 -13.59
N ALA A 280 27.86 -14.20 -12.45
CA ALA A 280 28.27 -13.69 -11.15
C ALA A 280 29.75 -14.01 -10.90
#